data_AF-A0A919PD77-F1
#
_entry.id   AF-A0A919PD77-F1
#
_cell.length_a   1.000
_cell.length_b   1.000
_cell.length_c   1.000
_cell.angle_alpha   90.00
_cell.angle_beta   90.00
_cell.angle_gamma   90.00
#
_symmetry.space_group_name_H-M   'P 1'
#
loop_
_entity.id
_entity.type
_entity.pdbx_description
1 polymer ?
#
loop_
_entity_poly.entity_id
_entity_poly.type
_entity_poly.pdbx_seq_one_letter_code
_entity_poly.pdbx_strand_id
1 'polypeptide(L)'
;MPDRPPSGTLSFRRLDPEGAGQPAGTWDRAARTLVPVRTTWRRRPARAGRGSTVSLHSTEHGVDLMLSRSARSTVRVPVVDLRTASCQPSGLLRALADDLDAGGTRGEREVVDALRAQARFLEYDDHELAASPIGLRSGDPSRWWDLFGLLP
;
A
#
# COMPACT_ATOMS: atom_id res chain seq x y z
N MET A 1 20.75 10.95 -18.51
CA MET A 1 19.45 11.38 -17.94
C MET A 1 18.35 10.56 -18.59
N PRO A 2 17.84 9.55 -17.89
CA PRO A 2 16.40 9.28 -17.86
C PRO A 2 15.96 9.11 -16.38
N ASP A 3 14.74 9.33 -15.91
CA ASP A 3 13.44 9.64 -16.46
C ASP A 3 12.72 10.33 -15.29
N ARG A 4 12.17 11.53 -15.47
CA ARG A 4 11.47 12.22 -14.37
C ARG A 4 10.10 11.56 -14.26
N PRO A 5 9.73 10.91 -13.14
CA PRO A 5 8.42 10.27 -13.07
C PRO A 5 7.30 11.30 -13.32
N PRO A 6 6.24 10.94 -14.06
CA PRO A 6 5.22 11.87 -14.48
C PRO A 6 4.52 12.49 -13.27
N SER A 7 4.46 13.81 -13.30
CA SER A 7 3.61 14.66 -12.46
C SER A 7 2.15 14.26 -12.66
N GLY A 8 1.54 13.55 -11.72
CA GLY A 8 0.10 13.28 -11.76
C GLY A 8 -0.26 11.98 -11.06
N THR A 9 -0.59 12.07 -9.79
CA THR A 9 -1.50 11.20 -9.04
C THR A 9 -1.54 9.68 -9.35
N LEU A 10 -1.19 8.84 -8.36
CA LEU A 10 -1.42 7.40 -8.42
C LEU A 10 -2.86 7.06 -8.01
N SER A 11 -3.56 6.21 -8.76
CA SER A 11 -4.97 5.88 -8.51
C SER A 11 -5.14 4.45 -7.99
N PHE A 12 -5.68 4.31 -6.78
CA PHE A 12 -6.02 3.02 -6.18
C PHE A 12 -7.42 2.60 -6.62
N ARG A 13 -7.57 1.33 -6.93
CA ARG A 13 -8.88 0.73 -7.22
C ARG A 13 -9.40 -0.04 -6.02
N ARG A 14 -10.71 -0.16 -5.90
CA ARG A 14 -11.35 -1.12 -5.01
C ARG A 14 -11.03 -2.53 -5.51
N LEU A 15 -10.71 -3.40 -4.57
CA LEU A 15 -10.37 -4.82 -4.81
C LEU A 15 -11.47 -5.76 -4.29
N ASP A 16 -12.40 -5.23 -3.49
CA ASP A 16 -13.55 -5.96 -2.98
C ASP A 16 -14.53 -6.31 -4.13
N PRO A 17 -15.26 -7.44 -4.03
CA PRO A 17 -16.09 -7.94 -5.11
C PRO A 17 -17.24 -7.00 -5.48
N GLU A 18 -17.75 -6.22 -4.52
CA GLU A 18 -18.89 -5.30 -4.73
C GLU A 18 -18.49 -4.02 -5.47
N GLY A 19 -17.20 -3.68 -5.45
CA GLY A 19 -16.67 -2.44 -5.99
C GLY A 19 -15.52 -2.60 -6.97
N ALA A 20 -15.20 -3.82 -7.39
CA ALA A 20 -14.02 -4.13 -8.19
C ALA A 20 -13.83 -3.14 -9.35
N GLY A 21 -12.65 -2.52 -9.41
CA GLY A 21 -12.29 -1.57 -10.46
C GLY A 21 -12.75 -0.12 -10.24
N GLN A 22 -13.68 0.14 -9.30
CA GLN A 22 -14.05 1.51 -8.91
C GLN A 22 -12.89 2.20 -8.18
N PRO A 23 -12.79 3.53 -8.18
CA PRO A 23 -11.70 4.23 -7.52
C PRO A 23 -11.85 4.16 -5.99
N ALA A 24 -10.80 3.72 -5.29
CA ALA A 24 -10.73 3.66 -3.83
C ALA A 24 -10.09 4.92 -3.23
N GLY A 25 -9.09 5.47 -3.92
CA GLY A 25 -8.35 6.64 -3.45
C GLY A 25 -7.29 7.07 -4.45
N THR A 26 -6.66 8.20 -4.18
CA THR A 26 -5.59 8.74 -4.99
C THR A 26 -4.43 9.21 -4.12
N TRP A 27 -3.21 8.97 -4.59
CA TRP A 27 -2.00 9.49 -4.00
C TRP A 27 -1.45 10.61 -4.87
N ASP A 28 -1.55 11.84 -4.37
CA ASP A 28 -0.91 13.00 -4.98
C ASP A 28 0.59 12.97 -4.68
N ARG A 29 1.40 12.73 -5.71
CA ARG A 29 2.86 12.62 -5.61
C ARG A 29 3.52 13.95 -5.22
N ALA A 30 3.00 15.07 -5.73
CA ALA A 30 3.55 16.40 -5.46
C ALA A 30 3.23 16.85 -4.03
N ALA A 31 1.99 16.64 -3.59
CA ALA A 31 1.55 16.98 -2.24
C ALA A 31 1.93 15.91 -1.20
N ARG A 32 2.35 14.71 -1.65
CA ARG A 32 2.51 13.50 -0.83
C ARG A 32 1.28 13.20 0.02
N THR A 33 0.11 13.26 -0.59
CA THR A 33 -1.17 13.20 0.12
C THR A 33 -2.04 12.08 -0.42
N LEU A 34 -2.52 11.22 0.48
CA LEU A 34 -3.50 10.18 0.18
C LEU A 34 -4.91 10.73 0.39
N VAL A 35 -5.73 10.69 -0.66
CA VAL A 35 -7.11 11.19 -0.70
C VAL A 35 -8.05 10.01 -0.95
N PRO A 36 -8.97 9.68 -0.02
CA PRO A 36 -9.96 8.62 -0.25
C PRO A 36 -11.15 9.12 -1.07
N VAL A 37 -11.79 8.24 -1.86
CA VAL A 37 -12.89 8.65 -2.77
C VAL A 37 -14.21 8.93 -2.06
N ARG A 38 -14.55 8.23 -0.95
CA ARG A 38 -15.57 8.64 0.07
C ARG A 38 -16.05 7.50 0.98
N THR A 39 -15.73 6.25 0.70
CA THR A 39 -16.40 5.09 1.34
C THR A 39 -15.55 4.34 2.38
N THR A 40 -14.24 4.55 2.43
CA THR A 40 -13.39 3.85 3.39
C THR A 40 -13.22 4.70 4.66
N TRP A 41 -14.21 4.57 5.56
CA TRP A 41 -14.10 4.86 6.99
C TRP A 41 -13.57 6.25 7.36
N ARG A 42 -14.48 7.15 7.79
CA ARG A 42 -14.22 8.54 8.23
C ARG A 42 -12.74 8.87 8.38
N ARG A 43 -12.19 9.74 7.52
CA ARG A 43 -11.17 10.77 7.84
C ARG A 43 -10.61 11.42 6.58
N ARG A 44 -10.23 12.68 6.76
CA ARG A 44 -9.76 13.62 5.75
C ARG A 44 -8.50 13.11 5.04
N PRO A 45 -8.15 13.68 3.87
CA PRO A 45 -6.86 13.45 3.24
C PRO A 45 -5.70 13.47 4.25
N ALA A 46 -4.75 12.55 4.08
CA ALA A 46 -3.59 12.43 4.96
C ALA A 46 -2.31 12.69 4.18
N ARG A 47 -1.48 13.59 4.70
CA ARG A 47 -0.18 13.95 4.10
C ARG A 47 0.94 13.15 4.76
N ALA A 48 1.75 12.48 3.95
CA ALA A 48 2.95 11.80 4.40
C ALA A 48 4.11 12.77 4.64
N GLY A 49 5.01 12.39 5.52
CA GLY A 49 6.15 13.18 5.97
C GLY A 49 6.27 13.20 7.50
N ARG A 50 7.03 14.17 8.02
CA ARG A 50 7.30 14.27 9.46
C ARG A 50 6.01 14.35 10.27
N GLY A 51 5.95 13.53 11.32
CA GLY A 51 4.80 13.43 12.22
C GLY A 51 3.63 12.59 11.67
N SER A 52 3.82 11.89 10.55
CA SER A 52 2.88 10.87 10.09
C SER A 52 3.50 9.48 10.17
N THR A 53 2.62 8.48 10.26
CA THR A 53 2.93 7.06 10.27
C THR A 53 2.29 6.43 9.05
N VAL A 54 3.06 5.65 8.31
CA VAL A 54 2.57 4.76 7.26
C VAL A 54 2.73 3.32 7.73
N SER A 55 1.73 2.48 7.47
CA SER A 55 1.76 1.07 7.85
C SER A 55 0.90 0.23 6.91
N LEU A 56 1.21 -1.06 6.82
CA LEU A 56 0.31 -2.05 6.24
C LEU A 56 -0.59 -2.61 7.34
N HIS A 57 -1.90 -2.49 7.17
CA HIS A 57 -2.90 -2.91 8.13
C HIS A 57 -3.62 -4.15 7.61
N SER A 58 -3.42 -5.28 8.29
CA SER A 58 -4.14 -6.51 8.00
C SER A 58 -5.63 -6.35 8.31
N THR A 59 -6.46 -6.83 7.40
CA THR A 59 -7.91 -6.91 7.56
C THR A 59 -8.32 -8.36 7.49
N GLU A 60 -9.58 -8.66 7.80
CA GLU A 60 -10.16 -9.99 7.61
C GLU A 60 -10.12 -10.49 6.15
N HIS A 61 -9.85 -9.61 5.18
CA HIS A 61 -9.94 -9.92 3.75
C HIS A 61 -8.64 -9.68 2.99
N GLY A 62 -7.60 -9.19 3.64
CA GLY A 62 -6.35 -8.87 2.99
C GLY A 62 -5.59 -7.77 3.73
N VAL A 63 -5.04 -6.82 2.98
CA VAL A 63 -4.17 -5.79 3.55
C VAL A 63 -4.44 -4.43 2.92
N ASP A 64 -4.59 -3.44 3.79
CA ASP A 64 -4.72 -2.03 3.43
C ASP A 64 -3.42 -1.27 3.70
N LEU A 65 -3.11 -0.29 2.85
CA LEU A 65 -2.17 0.76 3.20
C LEU A 65 -2.89 1.76 4.09
N MET A 66 -2.34 2.01 5.27
CA MET A 66 -2.82 3.04 6.17
C MET A 66 -1.80 4.18 6.27
N LEU A 67 -2.28 5.41 6.08
CA LEU A 67 -1.51 6.63 6.34
C LEU A 67 -2.21 7.44 7.42
N SER A 68 -1.51 7.72 8.51
CA SER A 68 -2.05 8.45 9.66
C SER A 68 -1.14 9.58 10.09
N ARG A 69 -1.66 10.82 10.08
CA ARG A 69 -0.99 11.98 10.70
C ARG A 69 -1.54 12.27 12.10
N SER A 70 -2.80 11.91 12.34
CA SER A 70 -3.46 12.05 13.63
C SER A 70 -4.66 11.14 13.70
N ALA A 71 -5.25 11.00 14.90
CA ALA A 71 -6.54 10.36 15.07
C ALA A 71 -7.72 11.08 14.35
N ARG A 72 -7.49 12.11 13.54
CA ARG A 72 -8.52 12.74 12.69
C ARG A 72 -8.10 12.84 11.21
N SER A 73 -6.94 12.31 10.87
CA SER A 73 -6.38 12.26 9.51
C SER A 73 -5.69 10.91 9.37
N THR A 74 -6.52 9.90 9.13
CA THR A 74 -6.14 8.51 8.88
C THR A 74 -6.84 8.08 7.61
N VAL A 75 -6.10 7.65 6.60
CA VAL A 75 -6.67 7.19 5.33
C VAL A 75 -6.25 5.75 5.12
N ARG A 76 -7.16 4.94 4.58
CA ARG A 76 -6.91 3.55 4.20
C ARG A 76 -7.29 3.32 2.74
N VAL A 77 -6.43 2.62 2.01
CA VAL A 77 -6.69 2.14 0.65
C VAL A 77 -6.26 0.68 0.52
N PRO A 78 -7.02 -0.14 -0.22
CA PRO A 78 -6.73 -1.56 -0.34
C PRO A 78 -5.46 -1.79 -1.17
N VAL A 79 -4.63 -2.74 -0.74
CA VAL A 79 -3.40 -3.15 -1.45
C VAL A 79 -3.57 -4.58 -1.98
N VAL A 80 -4.08 -5.47 -1.15
CA VAL A 80 -4.39 -6.88 -1.47
C VAL A 80 -5.76 -7.21 -0.94
N ASP A 81 -6.57 -7.90 -1.74
CA ASP A 81 -7.78 -8.59 -1.32
C ASP A 81 -7.60 -10.09 -1.63
N LEU A 82 -7.59 -10.91 -0.58
CA LEU A 82 -7.42 -12.35 -0.66
C LEU A 82 -8.71 -13.08 -1.01
N ARG A 83 -9.90 -12.49 -0.81
CA ARG A 83 -11.17 -13.13 -1.20
C ARG A 83 -11.30 -13.20 -2.70
N THR A 84 -10.86 -12.15 -3.39
CA THR A 84 -10.92 -12.03 -4.84
C THR A 84 -9.58 -12.36 -5.52
N ALA A 85 -8.57 -12.78 -4.73
CA ALA A 85 -7.20 -12.95 -5.20
C ALA A 85 -6.74 -11.76 -6.06
N SER A 86 -7.04 -10.55 -5.61
CA SER A 86 -6.75 -9.31 -6.34
C SER A 86 -5.72 -8.44 -5.61
N CYS A 87 -4.89 -7.75 -6.38
CA CYS A 87 -3.88 -6.81 -5.86
C CYS A 87 -3.87 -5.54 -6.71
N GLN A 88 -3.38 -4.44 -6.13
CA GLN A 88 -3.05 -3.26 -6.94
C GLN A 88 -1.95 -3.60 -7.96
N PRO A 89 -1.93 -2.94 -9.13
CA PRO A 89 -0.91 -3.20 -10.15
C PRO A 89 0.51 -2.98 -9.63
N SER A 90 1.45 -3.84 -10.07
CA SER A 90 2.86 -3.78 -9.68
C SER A 90 3.52 -2.41 -9.92
N GLY A 91 3.22 -1.77 -11.06
CA GLY A 91 3.69 -0.42 -11.36
C GLY A 91 3.21 0.65 -10.38
N LEU A 92 1.98 0.52 -9.85
CA LEU A 92 1.45 1.41 -8.82
C LEU A 92 2.21 1.20 -7.51
N LEU A 93 2.42 -0.06 -7.10
CA LEU A 93 3.11 -0.40 -5.86
C LEU A 93 4.55 0.12 -5.85
N ARG A 94 5.29 0.00 -6.97
CA ARG A 94 6.64 0.57 -7.09
C ARG A 94 6.65 2.07 -7.00
N ALA A 95 5.79 2.73 -7.79
CA ALA A 95 5.72 4.19 -7.79
C ALA A 95 5.38 4.75 -6.41
N LEU A 96 4.47 4.08 -5.67
CA LEU A 96 4.15 4.44 -4.30
C LEU A 96 5.34 4.21 -3.36
N ALA A 97 6.03 3.08 -3.48
CA ALA A 97 7.21 2.78 -2.68
C ALA A 97 8.31 3.83 -2.88
N ASP A 98 8.59 4.21 -4.12
CA ASP A 98 9.59 5.23 -4.45
C ASP A 98 9.18 6.60 -3.92
N ASP A 99 7.89 6.95 -4.01
CA ASP A 99 7.39 8.18 -3.41
C ASP A 99 7.52 8.16 -1.89
N LEU A 100 7.19 7.04 -1.23
CA LEU A 100 7.32 6.91 0.23
C LEU A 100 8.78 7.00 0.68
N ASP A 101 9.69 6.27 0.04
CA ASP A 101 11.14 6.23 0.29
C ASP A 101 11.81 7.61 0.17
N ALA A 102 11.28 8.47 -0.71
CA ALA A 102 11.73 9.86 -0.82
C ALA A 102 11.29 10.78 0.35
N GLY A 103 10.53 10.27 1.33
CA GLY A 103 10.04 11.04 2.48
C GLY A 103 10.60 10.56 3.80
N GLY A 104 10.34 11.31 4.87
CA GLY A 104 10.76 10.96 6.24
C GLY A 104 9.56 10.63 7.13
N THR A 105 8.77 9.63 6.74
CA THR A 105 7.56 9.14 7.41
C THR A 105 7.89 7.97 8.34
N ARG A 106 7.30 7.91 9.53
CA ARG A 106 7.56 6.80 10.45
C ARG A 106 6.98 5.49 9.89
N GLY A 107 7.73 4.40 9.97
CA GLY A 107 7.32 3.08 9.48
C GLY A 107 7.47 2.89 7.97
N GLU A 108 8.02 3.88 7.26
CA GLU A 108 8.10 3.84 5.79
C GLU A 108 9.00 2.74 5.26
N ARG A 109 10.15 2.49 5.89
CA ARG A 109 11.10 1.48 5.40
C ARG A 109 10.45 0.10 5.25
N GLU A 110 9.75 -0.33 6.30
CA GLU A 110 9.03 -1.60 6.30
C GLU A 110 7.96 -1.67 5.20
N VAL A 111 7.20 -0.58 5.03
CA VAL A 111 6.15 -0.49 4.02
C VAL A 111 6.74 -0.46 2.61
N VAL A 112 7.81 0.31 2.39
CA VAL A 112 8.54 0.42 1.12
C VAL A 112 9.10 -0.93 0.71
N ASP A 113 9.76 -1.64 1.63
CA ASP A 113 10.33 -2.96 1.36
C ASP A 113 9.23 -3.96 1.00
N ALA A 114 8.11 -3.97 1.74
CA ALA A 114 6.97 -4.83 1.45
C ALA A 114 6.29 -4.51 0.11
N LEU A 115 6.11 -3.23 -0.23
CA LEU A 115 5.53 -2.81 -1.51
C LEU A 115 6.43 -3.18 -2.69
N ARG A 116 7.75 -3.00 -2.56
CA ARG A 116 8.73 -3.41 -3.57
C ARG A 116 8.75 -4.93 -3.74
N ALA A 117 8.75 -5.69 -2.65
CA ALA A 117 8.69 -7.14 -2.68
C ALA A 117 7.40 -7.64 -3.36
N GLN A 118 6.25 -7.09 -2.98
CA GLN A 118 4.97 -7.41 -3.61
C GLN A 118 4.98 -7.08 -5.11
N ALA A 119 5.49 -5.90 -5.48
CA ALA A 119 5.52 -5.49 -6.86
C ALA A 119 6.41 -6.39 -7.73
N ARG A 120 7.48 -6.96 -7.16
CA ARG A 120 8.32 -7.96 -7.84
C ARG A 120 7.61 -9.30 -7.92
N PHE A 121 6.95 -9.72 -6.84
CA PHE A 121 6.17 -10.96 -6.80
C PHE A 121 5.11 -10.99 -7.92
N LEU A 122 4.42 -9.87 -8.15
CA LEU A 122 3.42 -9.73 -9.21
C LEU A 122 3.98 -9.73 -10.64
N GLU A 123 5.30 -9.65 -10.84
CA GLU A 123 5.92 -9.78 -12.17
C GLU A 123 6.14 -11.22 -12.58
N TYR A 124 6.12 -12.14 -11.62
CA TYR A 124 6.21 -13.56 -11.88
C TYR A 124 4.78 -14.10 -12.03
N ASP A 125 4.49 -14.68 -13.20
CA ASP A 125 3.23 -15.37 -13.41
C ASP A 125 3.14 -16.62 -12.52
N ASP A 126 1.92 -16.98 -12.12
CA ASP A 126 1.56 -18.25 -11.46
C ASP A 126 1.77 -18.36 -9.93
N HIS A 127 1.85 -17.25 -9.20
CA HIS A 127 1.91 -17.27 -7.74
C HIS A 127 0.60 -16.88 -7.03
N GLU A 128 0.23 -17.66 -6.01
CA GLU A 128 -0.94 -17.39 -5.18
C GLU A 128 -0.73 -16.15 -4.29
N LEU A 129 -1.65 -15.17 -4.34
CA LEU A 129 -1.53 -13.95 -3.55
C LEU A 129 -1.51 -14.20 -2.03
N ALA A 130 -2.11 -15.28 -1.54
CA ALA A 130 -2.04 -15.66 -0.13
C ALA A 130 -0.59 -15.94 0.31
N ALA A 131 0.25 -16.46 -0.59
CA ALA A 131 1.68 -16.69 -0.37
C ALA A 131 2.55 -15.45 -0.66
N SER A 132 1.95 -14.33 -1.06
CA SER A 132 2.69 -13.12 -1.40
C SER A 132 3.28 -12.42 -0.16
N PRO A 133 4.35 -11.61 -0.32
CA PRO A 133 4.96 -10.81 0.75
C PRO A 133 3.95 -10.05 1.63
N ILE A 134 2.91 -9.49 1.02
CA ILE A 134 1.85 -8.77 1.73
C ILE A 134 0.73 -9.73 2.18
N GLY A 135 0.38 -10.75 1.39
CA GLY A 135 -0.67 -11.72 1.74
C GLY A 135 -0.38 -12.53 3.00
N LEU A 136 0.89 -12.84 3.26
CA LEU A 136 1.33 -13.52 4.49
C LEU A 136 1.05 -12.69 5.76
N ARG A 137 0.88 -11.36 5.63
CA ARG A 137 0.56 -10.47 6.75
C ARG A 137 -0.91 -10.55 7.16
N SER A 138 -1.81 -11.09 6.33
CA SER A 138 -3.25 -11.20 6.61
C SER A 138 -3.65 -12.36 7.53
N GLY A 139 -2.70 -13.14 8.06
CA GLY A 139 -2.97 -14.24 9.01
C GLY A 139 -2.37 -14.03 10.40
N ASP A 140 -1.20 -13.40 10.52
CA ASP A 140 -0.51 -13.13 11.79
C ASP A 140 0.55 -12.00 11.60
N PRO A 141 0.42 -10.84 12.26
CA PRO A 141 1.36 -9.73 12.13
C PRO A 141 2.77 -10.01 12.69
N SER A 142 2.99 -11.14 13.36
CA SER A 142 4.22 -11.44 14.11
C SER A 142 5.23 -12.31 13.34
N ARG A 143 4.85 -12.91 12.22
CA ARG A 143 5.61 -13.98 11.54
C ARG A 143 6.25 -13.61 10.21
N TRP A 144 6.11 -12.37 9.75
CA TRP A 144 6.57 -12.00 8.40
C TRP A 144 8.10 -11.84 8.29
N TRP A 145 8.82 -11.74 9.41
CA TRP A 145 10.30 -11.71 9.45
C TRP A 145 10.92 -13.06 9.10
N ASP A 146 10.25 -14.17 9.41
CA ASP A 146 10.78 -15.53 9.23
C ASP A 146 10.88 -15.93 7.74
N LEU A 147 10.22 -15.20 6.85
CA LEU A 147 10.09 -15.55 5.43
C LEU A 147 11.03 -14.77 4.50
N PHE A 148 11.68 -13.70 4.98
CA PHE A 148 12.58 -12.88 4.16
C PHE A 148 14.07 -13.07 4.45
N GLY A 149 14.46 -13.98 5.34
CA GLY A 149 15.87 -14.39 5.48
C GLY A 149 16.85 -13.23 5.69
N LEU A 150 16.44 -12.18 6.40
CA LEU A 150 17.26 -11.01 6.70
C LEU A 150 17.50 -10.90 8.22
N LEU A 151 18.36 -11.78 8.73
CA LEU A 151 19.22 -11.57 9.90
C LEU A 151 20.56 -12.30 9.61
N PRO A 152 21.68 -11.83 10.17
CA PRO A 152 23.02 -11.75 9.54
C PRO A 152 23.64 -13.07 9.07
#